data_AF-A0A1R3GJP3-F1
#
_entry.id   AF-A0A1R3GJP3-F1
#
_cell.length_a   1.000
_cell.length_b   1.000
_cell.length_c   1.000
_cell.angle_alpha   90.00
_cell.angle_beta   90.00
_cell.angle_gamma   90.00
#
_symmetry.space_group_name_H-M   'P 1'
#
loop_
_entity.id
_entity.type
_entity.pdbx_description
1 polymer ?
#
loop_
_entity_poly.entity_id
_entity_poly.type
_entity_poly.pdbx_seq_one_letter_code
_entity_poly.pdbx_strand_id
1 'polypeptide(L)'
;MESQKRFVTSLIIFMVTDFIYAYWRDHGDEYCHWFADVADKESERRRIVEQIGKLLRGVSFLGKVFMFNTVVFPPGSRRSIMVNAFEFGVC
;
A
#
# COMPACT_ATOMS: atom_id res chain seq x y z
N MET A 1 -11.70 24.70 4.17
CA MET A 1 -12.57 23.51 4.24
C MET A 1 -12.14 22.39 3.28
N GLU A 2 -11.80 22.69 2.02
CA GLU A 2 -11.42 21.65 1.04
C GLU A 2 -10.05 21.00 1.29
N SER A 3 -9.06 21.78 1.73
CA SER A 3 -7.73 21.26 2.11
C SER A 3 -7.80 20.30 3.31
N GLN A 4 -8.64 20.60 4.31
CA GLN A 4 -8.86 19.69 5.45
C GLN A 4 -9.50 18.37 5.02
N LYS A 5 -10.49 18.41 4.11
CA LYS A 5 -11.09 17.18 3.55
C LYS A 5 -10.03 16.33 2.85
N ARG A 6 -9.19 16.94 2.00
CA ARG A 6 -8.11 16.23 1.29
C ARG A 6 -7.11 15.61 2.25
N PHE A 7 -6.73 16.32 3.32
CA PHE A 7 -5.83 15.78 4.35
C PHE A 7 -6.46 14.59 5.08
N VAL A 8 -7.71 14.70 5.54
CA VAL A 8 -8.42 13.62 6.23
C VAL A 8 -8.58 12.41 5.32
N THR A 9 -8.94 12.60 4.05
CA THR A 9 -9.02 11.50 3.08
C THR A 9 -7.67 10.82 2.87
N SER A 10 -6.59 11.60 2.76
CA SER A 10 -5.23 11.06 2.61
C SER A 10 -4.82 10.22 3.82
N LEU A 11 -5.15 10.70 5.03
CA LEU A 11 -4.90 10.00 6.28
C LEU A 11 -5.68 8.68 6.38
N ILE A 12 -6.96 8.68 5.96
CA ILE A 12 -7.77 7.46 5.93
C ILE A 12 -7.19 6.45 4.95
N ILE A 13 -6.82 6.87 3.73
CA ILE A 13 -6.20 5.98 2.74
C ILE A 13 -4.91 5.38 3.31
N PHE A 14 -4.06 6.19 3.92
CA PHE A 14 -2.84 5.73 4.59
C PHE A 14 -3.14 4.68 5.66
N MET A 15 -4.05 4.97 6.60
CA MET A 15 -4.41 4.03 7.68
C MET A 15 -4.97 2.72 7.14
N VAL A 16 -5.90 2.78 6.17
CA VAL A 16 -6.54 1.61 5.58
C VAL A 16 -5.53 0.75 4.84
N THR A 17 -4.66 1.36 4.02
CA THR A 17 -3.65 0.62 3.25
C THR A 17 -2.59 -0.02 4.15
N ASP A 18 -2.17 0.66 5.21
CA ASP A 18 -1.22 0.11 6.17
C ASP A 18 -1.85 -1.00 7.01
N PHE A 19 -3.10 -0.83 7.45
CA PHE A 19 -3.86 -1.85 8.17
C PHE A 19 -4.08 -3.11 7.34
N ILE A 20 -4.51 -2.97 6.07
CA ILE A 20 -4.72 -4.11 5.18
C ILE A 20 -3.40 -4.85 4.95
N TYR A 21 -2.29 -4.13 4.76
CA TYR A 21 -0.98 -4.75 4.60
C TYR A 21 -0.54 -5.51 5.86
N ALA A 22 -0.69 -4.90 7.04
CA ALA A 22 -0.35 -5.54 8.31
C ALA A 22 -1.21 -6.79 8.55
N TYR A 23 -2.53 -6.69 8.33
CA TYR A 23 -3.43 -7.82 8.45
C TYR A 23 -3.07 -8.96 7.50
N TRP A 24 -2.81 -8.65 6.23
CA TRP A 24 -2.42 -9.66 5.24
C TRP A 24 -1.07 -10.29 5.57
N ARG A 25 -0.14 -9.54 6.15
CA ARG A 25 1.15 -10.07 6.57
C ARG A 25 1.01 -11.12 7.68
N ASP A 26 0.07 -10.93 8.59
CA ASP A 26 -0.11 -11.81 9.75
C ASP A 26 -1.03 -12.99 9.45
N HIS A 27 -2.02 -12.82 8.57
CA HIS A 27 -3.06 -13.84 8.29
C HIS A 27 -3.13 -14.31 6.83
N GLY A 28 -2.35 -13.74 5.92
CA GLY A 28 -2.42 -14.02 4.48
C GLY A 28 -2.25 -15.51 4.15
N ASP A 29 -1.39 -16.21 4.89
CA ASP A 29 -1.12 -17.64 4.69
C ASP A 29 -2.32 -18.53 5.01
N GLU A 30 -3.19 -18.09 5.94
CA GLU A 30 -4.43 -18.82 6.26
C GLU A 30 -5.35 -18.90 5.05
N TYR A 31 -5.31 -17.90 4.15
CA TYR A 31 -6.12 -17.85 2.94
C TYR A 31 -5.57 -18.69 1.78
N CYS A 32 -4.45 -19.40 1.94
CA CYS A 32 -3.88 -20.23 0.89
C CYS A 32 -4.90 -21.24 0.31
N HIS A 33 -5.76 -21.82 1.17
CA HIS A 33 -6.78 -22.77 0.75
C HIS A 33 -7.91 -22.15 -0.09
N TRP A 34 -8.17 -20.84 0.03
CA TRP A 34 -9.21 -20.14 -0.75
C TRP A 34 -8.85 -20.06 -2.24
N PHE A 35 -7.58 -20.20 -2.59
CA PHE A 35 -7.13 -20.19 -3.97
C PHE A 35 -7.18 -21.58 -4.63
N ALA A 36 -7.83 -22.57 -4.01
CA ALA A 36 -7.98 -23.92 -4.57
C ALA A 36 -8.68 -23.92 -5.95
N ASP A 37 -9.64 -23.02 -6.15
CA ASP A 37 -10.36 -22.89 -7.43
C ASP A 37 -9.53 -22.21 -8.54
N VAL A 38 -8.40 -21.59 -8.18
CA VAL A 38 -7.52 -20.84 -9.09
C VAL A 38 -6.23 -21.62 -9.39
N ALA A 39 -5.74 -22.39 -8.42
CA ALA A 39 -4.50 -23.14 -8.55
C ALA A 39 -4.56 -24.48 -7.78
N ASP A 40 -4.41 -25.58 -8.52
CA ASP A 40 -4.47 -26.94 -7.95
C ASP A 40 -3.31 -27.19 -6.98
N LYS A 41 -2.10 -26.73 -7.33
CA LYS A 41 -0.89 -26.98 -6.55
C LYS A 41 -0.77 -26.01 -5.39
N GLU A 42 -0.45 -26.54 -4.20
CA GLU A 42 -0.20 -25.72 -3.01
C GLU A 42 0.92 -24.69 -3.24
N SER A 43 1.97 -25.05 -3.98
CA SER A 43 3.07 -24.14 -4.32
C SER A 43 2.63 -22.94 -5.15
N GLU A 44 1.62 -23.11 -6.02
CA GLU A 44 1.08 -22.04 -6.85
C GLU A 44 0.18 -21.13 -6.01
N ARG A 45 -0.63 -21.71 -5.12
CA ARG A 45 -1.45 -20.96 -4.14
C ARG A 45 -0.60 -20.11 -3.20
N ARG A 46 0.49 -20.65 -2.67
CA ARG A 46 1.45 -19.88 -1.85
C ARG A 46 2.07 -18.72 -2.64
N ARG A 47 2.43 -18.92 -3.91
CA ARG A 47 2.92 -17.83 -4.77
C ARG A 47 1.88 -16.72 -4.94
N ILE A 48 0.59 -17.05 -5.05
CA ILE A 48 -0.48 -16.05 -5.13
C ILE A 48 -0.54 -15.24 -3.83
N VAL A 49 -0.53 -15.90 -2.66
CA VAL A 49 -0.53 -15.23 -1.35
C VAL A 49 0.67 -14.29 -1.20
N GLU A 50 1.87 -14.75 -1.58
CA GLU A 50 3.09 -13.94 -1.57
C GLU A 50 3.00 -12.74 -2.54
N GLN A 51 2.43 -12.93 -3.73
CA GLN A 51 2.23 -11.85 -4.69
C GLN A 51 1.26 -10.79 -4.17
N ILE A 52 0.16 -11.20 -3.53
CA ILE A 52 -0.77 -10.27 -2.87
C ILE A 52 -0.04 -9.50 -1.76
N GLY A 53 0.77 -10.18 -0.95
CA GLY A 53 1.58 -9.53 0.08
C GLY A 53 2.54 -8.48 -0.48
N LYS A 54 3.20 -8.77 -1.61
CA LYS A 54 4.07 -7.80 -2.31
C LYS A 54 3.28 -6.60 -2.86
N LEU A 55 2.11 -6.84 -3.45
CA LEU A 55 1.24 -5.78 -3.94
C LEU A 55 0.78 -4.86 -2.81
N LEU A 56 0.30 -5.44 -1.70
CA LEU A 56 -0.16 -4.68 -0.53
C LEU A 56 0.98 -3.89 0.12
N ARG A 57 2.20 -4.45 0.17
CA ARG A 57 3.39 -3.72 0.61
C ARG A 57 3.65 -2.50 -0.27
N GLY A 58 3.57 -2.66 -1.59
CA GLY A 58 3.72 -1.57 -2.55
C GLY A 58 2.66 -0.49 -2.35
N VAL A 59 1.40 -0.88 -2.14
CA VAL A 59 0.29 0.05 -1.88
C VAL A 59 0.48 0.81 -0.56
N SER A 60 0.86 0.13 0.53
CA SER A 60 1.19 0.79 1.82
C SER A 60 2.35 1.79 1.65
N PHE A 61 3.38 1.44 0.88
CA PHE A 61 4.49 2.34 0.59
C PHE A 61 4.05 3.58 -0.22
N LEU A 62 3.22 3.40 -1.25
CA LEU A 62 2.66 4.52 -2.01
C LEU A 62 1.77 5.41 -1.12
N GLY A 63 1.00 4.82 -0.21
CA GLY A 63 0.23 5.57 0.79
C GLY A 63 1.12 6.45 1.68
N LYS A 64 2.26 5.92 2.14
CA LYS A 64 3.29 6.67 2.90
C LYS A 64 3.85 7.84 2.11
N VAL A 65 4.24 7.61 0.86
CA VAL A 65 4.78 8.65 -0.04
C VAL A 65 3.73 9.73 -0.29
N PHE A 66 2.47 9.33 -0.52
CA PHE A 66 1.38 10.27 -0.75
C PHE A 66 1.11 11.14 0.48
N MET A 67 1.08 10.54 1.68
CA MET A 67 0.91 11.26 2.94
C MET A 67 2.08 12.21 3.21
N PHE A 68 3.32 11.77 2.97
CA PHE A 68 4.50 12.62 3.07
C PHE A 68 4.41 13.83 2.13
N ASN A 69 4.03 13.61 0.87
CA ASN A 69 3.84 14.69 -0.09
C ASN A 69 2.74 15.67 0.34
N THR A 70 1.64 15.20 0.94
CA THR A 70 0.57 16.09 1.42
C THR A 70 0.98 16.91 2.65
N VAL A 71 1.87 16.38 3.51
CA VAL A 71 2.39 17.09 4.69
C VAL A 71 3.50 18.08 4.31
N VAL A 72 4.45 17.66 3.47
CA VAL A 72 5.63 18.46 3.10
C VAL A 72 5.32 19.51 2.03
N PHE A 73 4.40 19.20 1.11
CA PHE A 73 4.01 20.09 0.02
C PHE A 73 2.49 20.36 0.04
N PRO A 74 2.00 21.21 0.96
CA PRO A 74 0.60 21.58 0.99
C PRO A 74 0.19 22.32 -0.30
N PRO A 75 -1.07 22.20 -0.73
CA PRO A 75 -1.57 22.82 -1.95
C PRO A 75 -1.43 24.35 -1.87
N GLY A 76 -0.53 24.90 -2.70
CA GLY A 76 -0.08 26.29 -2.67
C GLY A 76 1.43 26.45 -2.86
N SER A 77 2.20 25.39 -2.57
CA SER A 77 3.63 25.33 -2.89
C SER A 77 3.83 25.07 -4.38
N ARG A 78 4.41 26.05 -5.10
CA ARG A 78 4.67 26.04 -6.55
C ARG A 78 5.83 25.11 -6.95
N ARG A 79 5.89 23.91 -6.37
CA ARG A 79 6.85 22.85 -6.70
C ARG A 79 6.12 21.51 -6.70
N SER A 80 5.43 21.25 -7.80
CA SER A 80 5.03 19.90 -8.20
C SER A 80 6.31 19.14 -8.57
N ILE A 81 7.05 18.67 -7.55
CA ILE A 81 8.16 17.76 -7.77
C ILE A 81 7.54 16.36 -7.76
N MET A 82 7.50 15.78 -8.94
CA MET A 82 7.36 14.34 -9.14
C MET A 82 8.56 13.70 -8.44
N VAL A 83 8.43 13.42 -7.13
CA VAL A 83 9.45 12.71 -6.36
C VAL A 83 9.43 11.28 -6.85
N ASN A 84 10.40 10.94 -7.69
CA ASN A 84 10.69 9.59 -8.13
C ASN A 84 10.74 8.68 -6.90
N ALA A 85 9.79 7.75 -6.81
CA ALA A 85 9.69 6.73 -5.77
C ALA A 85 10.81 5.66 -5.86
N PHE A 86 11.95 5.99 -6.47
CA PHE A 86 13.01 5.04 -6.81
C PHE A 86 14.23 5.11 -5.87
N GLU A 87 14.35 6.13 -5.01
CA GLU A 87 15.55 6.30 -4.15
C GLU A 87 15.37 5.94 -2.66
N PHE A 88 14.19 5.52 -2.21
CA PHE A 88 13.93 5.26 -0.78
C PHE A 88 13.59 3.80 -0.45
N GLY A 89 14.44 2.85 -0.86
CA GLY A 89 14.55 1.58 -0.12
C GLY A 89 14.48 0.30 -0.94
N VAL A 90 15.36 0.15 -1.92
CA VAL A 90 15.87 -1.17 -2.30
C VAL A 90 17.30 -1.27 -1.78
N CYS A 91 17.41 -1.68 -0.52
CA CYS A 91 18.58 -2.35 0.05
C CYS A 91 18.06 -3.62 0.73
#